data_AF-A0A2S8XAK0-F1
#
_entry.id   AF-A0A2S8XAK0-F1
#
_cell.length_a   1.000
_cell.length_b   1.000
_cell.length_c   1.000
_cell.angle_alpha   90.00
_cell.angle_beta   90.00
_cell.angle_gamma   90.00
#
_symmetry.space_group_name_H-M   'P 1'
#
loop_
_entity.id
_entity.type
_entity.pdbx_description
1 polymer ?
#
loop_
_entity_poly.entity_id
_entity_poly.type
_entity_poly.pdbx_seq_one_letter_code
_entity_poly.pdbx_strand_id
1 'polypeptide(L)'
;MSYRPRIADLELAYGNKEDGLYEFKMNLVDGTKCRVFYTRSPEWKMTNISRLQKTPCPVCRKDFICKCMDQWASDLHQQMIDDQWMEKAVTE
;
A
#
# COMPACT_ATOMS: atom_id res chain seq x y z
N MET A 1 10.08 10.11 18.14
CA MET A 1 10.40 9.08 17.15
C MET A 1 9.52 9.34 15.93
N SER A 2 10.12 9.56 14.76
CA SER A 2 9.35 9.76 13.52
C SER A 2 8.85 8.39 13.05
N TYR A 3 7.54 8.23 12.90
CA TYR A 3 6.96 7.00 12.36
C TYR A 3 7.46 6.78 10.93
N ARG A 4 8.12 5.64 10.70
CA ARG A 4 8.63 5.20 9.40
C ARG A 4 8.04 3.83 9.11
N PRO A 5 6.94 3.76 8.33
CA PRO A 5 6.31 2.49 8.03
C PRO A 5 7.27 1.64 7.17
N ARG A 6 7.38 0.35 7.48
CA ARG A 6 8.14 -0.61 6.67
C ARG A 6 7.25 -1.74 6.21
N ILE A 7 7.40 -2.12 4.95
CA ILE A 7 6.68 -3.25 4.35
C ILE A 7 7.25 -4.54 4.93
N ALA A 8 6.38 -5.36 5.52
CA ALA A 8 6.72 -6.69 5.98
C ALA A 8 6.33 -7.75 4.94
N ASP A 9 5.17 -7.56 4.31
CA ASP A 9 4.60 -8.52 3.38
C ASP A 9 3.63 -7.81 2.41
N LEU A 10 3.54 -8.34 1.19
CA LEU A 10 2.69 -7.81 0.12
C LEU A 10 1.99 -8.96 -0.61
N GLU A 11 0.66 -8.90 -0.68
CA GLU A 11 -0.17 -9.86 -1.38
C GLU A 11 -0.93 -9.16 -2.52
N LEU A 12 -0.92 -9.74 -3.72
CA LEU A 12 -1.79 -9.29 -4.82
C LEU A 12 -3.24 -9.68 -4.51
N ALA A 13 -4.09 -8.68 -4.33
CA ALA A 13 -5.51 -8.91 -4.04
C ALA A 13 -6.34 -8.99 -5.33
N TYR A 14 -6.04 -8.13 -6.29
CA TYR A 14 -6.71 -8.07 -7.56
C TYR A 14 -5.79 -7.41 -8.59
N GLY A 15 -5.81 -7.88 -9.83
CA GLY A 15 -5.02 -7.29 -10.92
C GLY A 15 -5.77 -7.42 -12.22
N ASN A 16 -6.19 -6.29 -12.79
CA ASN A 16 -6.78 -6.21 -14.11
C ASN A 16 -5.73 -5.69 -15.09
N LYS A 17 -5.28 -6.56 -16.00
CA LYS A 17 -4.29 -6.23 -17.03
C LYS A 17 -4.88 -5.35 -18.14
N GLU A 18 -6.20 -5.41 -18.36
CA GLU A 18 -6.88 -4.65 -19.42
C GLU A 18 -6.98 -3.17 -19.05
N ASP A 19 -7.35 -2.87 -17.80
CA ASP A 19 -7.40 -1.50 -17.26
C ASP A 19 -6.06 -1.03 -16.66
N GLY A 20 -5.10 -1.95 -16.50
CA GLY A 20 -3.83 -1.68 -15.83
C GLY A 20 -3.99 -1.37 -14.34
N LEU A 21 -5.08 -1.81 -13.71
CA LEU A 21 -5.39 -1.54 -12.30
C LEU A 21 -5.00 -2.74 -11.43
N TYR A 22 -4.23 -2.47 -10.38
CA TYR A 22 -3.77 -3.48 -9.44
C TYR A 22 -4.10 -3.06 -8.01
N GLU A 23 -4.64 -3.98 -7.23
CA GLU A 23 -4.85 -3.84 -5.80
C GLU A 23 -3.91 -4.79 -5.07
N PHE A 24 -3.12 -4.23 -4.16
CA PHE A 24 -2.28 -5.02 -3.27
C PHE A 24 -2.72 -4.82 -1.82
N LYS A 25 -2.73 -5.91 -1.06
CA LYS A 25 -2.80 -5.86 0.40
C LYS A 25 -1.37 -5.80 0.93
N MET A 26 -1.07 -4.73 1.64
CA MET A 26 0.24 -4.48 2.23
C MET A 26 0.14 -4.66 3.74
N ASN A 27 1.00 -5.52 4.28
CA ASN A 27 1.17 -5.71 5.71
C ASN A 27 2.46 -5.01 6.15
N LEU A 28 2.35 -4.11 7.13
CA LEU A 28 3.48 -3.39 7.69
C LEU A 28 4.03 -4.13 8.92
N VAL A 29 5.31 -3.88 9.23
CA VAL A 29 6.01 -4.47 10.39
C VAL A 29 5.33 -4.17 11.74
N ASP A 30 4.61 -3.06 11.83
CA ASP A 30 3.86 -2.68 13.04
C ASP A 30 2.50 -3.42 13.17
N GLY A 31 2.19 -4.31 12.24
CA GLY A 31 0.91 -5.03 12.16
C GLY A 31 -0.20 -4.25 11.44
N THR A 32 0.08 -3.03 10.96
CA THR A 32 -0.87 -2.28 10.15
C THR A 32 -1.08 -2.90 8.79
N LYS A 33 -2.35 -3.17 8.49
CA LYS A 33 -2.81 -3.65 7.17
C LYS A 33 -3.33 -2.49 6.36
N CYS A 34 -2.78 -2.33 5.16
CA CYS A 34 -3.20 -1.34 4.17
C CYS A 34 -3.62 -2.03 2.88
N ARG A 35 -4.49 -1.39 2.12
CA ARG A 35 -4.73 -1.69 0.72
C ARG A 35 -4.18 -0.54 -0.10
N VAL A 36 -3.31 -0.86 -1.05
CA VAL A 36 -2.75 0.09 -1.98
C VAL A 36 -3.29 -0.19 -3.37
N PHE A 37 -3.68 0.87 -4.05
CA PHE A 37 -4.16 0.83 -5.43
C PHE A 37 -3.05 1.36 -6.32
N TYR A 38 -2.78 0.62 -7.37
CA TYR A 38 -1.75 0.91 -8.35
C TYR A 38 -2.35 0.94 -9.75
N THR A 39 -1.86 1.85 -10.56
CA THR A 39 -2.06 1.83 -12.01
C THR A 39 -0.75 1.56 -12.71
N ARG A 40 -0.77 0.74 -13.76
CA ARG A 40 0.37 0.44 -14.61
C ARG A 40 0.13 1.04 -15.99
N SER A 41 0.58 2.28 -16.16
CA SER A 41 0.48 3.01 -17.43
C SER A 41 1.58 4.06 -17.55
N PRO A 42 2.67 3.84 -18.31
CA PRO A 42 3.46 2.62 -18.53
C PRO A 42 4.36 2.23 -17.34
N GLU A 43 4.47 3.08 -16.32
CA GLU A 43 5.17 2.84 -15.06
C GLU A 43 4.17 2.54 -13.93
N TRP A 44 4.66 1.95 -12.83
CA TRP A 44 3.84 1.70 -11.65
C TRP A 44 3.59 3.00 -10.89
N LYS A 45 2.31 3.40 -10.77
CA LYS A 45 1.92 4.59 -10.03
C LYS A 45 0.93 4.23 -8.92
N MET A 46 1.27 4.58 -7.68
CA MET A 46 0.33 4.45 -6.57
C MET A 46 -0.76 5.52 -6.72
N THR A 47 -2.01 5.11 -6.78
CA THR A 47 -3.17 6.01 -6.92
C THR A 47 -3.84 6.30 -5.58
N ASN A 48 -3.88 5.31 -4.69
CA ASN A 48 -4.54 5.46 -3.40
C ASN A 48 -3.99 4.47 -2.36
N ILE A 49 -4.00 4.87 -1.09
CA ILE A 49 -3.65 4.03 0.05
C ILE A 49 -4.70 4.15 1.15
N SER A 50 -5.29 3.02 1.52
CA SER A 50 -6.35 2.94 2.52
C SER A 50 -5.99 1.94 3.60
N ARG A 51 -6.25 2.26 4.87
CA ARG A 51 -6.05 1.30 5.95
C ARG A 51 -7.23 0.35 6.03
N LEU A 52 -6.92 -0.94 6.21
CA LEU A 52 -7.92 -2.02 6.31
C LEU A 52 -8.27 -2.37 7.76
N GLN A 53 -7.77 -1.61 8.74
CA GLN A 53 -8.02 -1.89 10.14
C GLN A 53 -9.41 -1.41 10.57
N LYS A 54 -10.05 -2.19 11.46
CA LYS A 54 -11.30 -1.82 12.14
C LYS A 54 -11.08 -0.87 13.33
N THR A 55 -9.82 -0.65 13.70
CA THR A 55 -9.45 0.24 14.80
C THR A 55 -9.27 1.68 14.29
N PRO A 56 -9.71 2.69 15.05
CA PRO A 56 -9.57 4.08 14.67
C PRO A 56 -8.09 4.43 14.49
N CYS A 57 -7.81 5.37 13.58
CA CYS A 57 -6.44 5.71 13.23
C CYS A 57 -5.67 6.28 14.43
N PRO A 58 -4.43 5.84 14.74
CA PRO A 58 -3.69 6.37 15.88
C PRO A 58 -3.27 7.84 15.66
N VAL A 59 -3.27 8.31 14.41
CA VAL A 59 -2.93 9.69 14.05
C VAL A 59 -4.13 10.63 14.21
N CYS A 60 -5.27 10.30 13.61
CA CYS A 60 -6.42 11.21 13.55
C CYS A 60 -7.70 10.69 14.23
N ARG A 61 -7.67 9.49 14.82
CA ARG A 61 -8.79 8.80 15.49
C ARG A 61 -10.05 8.60 14.65
N LYS A 62 -9.97 8.79 13.33
CA LYS A 62 -11.03 8.47 12.38
C LYS A 62 -10.88 7.03 11.90
N ASP A 63 -11.99 6.38 11.57
CA ASP A 63 -12.03 5.05 10.97
C ASP A 63 -11.42 5.03 9.55
N PHE A 64 -11.60 3.91 8.84
CA PHE A 64 -11.04 3.52 7.53
C PHE A 64 -11.02 4.58 6.39
N ILE A 65 -11.65 5.74 6.58
CA ILE A 65 -11.68 6.89 5.65
C ILE A 65 -10.50 7.87 5.90
N CYS A 66 -9.62 7.59 6.88
CA CYS A 66 -8.49 8.47 7.15
C CYS A 66 -7.44 8.45 6.01
N LYS A 67 -6.95 9.63 5.61
CA LYS A 67 -5.84 9.80 4.66
C LYS A 67 -4.48 9.97 5.34
N CYS A 68 -4.34 9.56 6.60
CA CYS A 68 -3.07 9.74 7.31
C CYS A 68 -1.93 8.97 6.65
N MET A 69 -2.23 7.88 5.92
CA MET A 69 -1.21 7.10 5.22
C MET A 69 -0.70 7.73 3.92
N ASP A 70 -1.41 8.70 3.34
CA ASP A 70 -0.96 9.40 2.13
C ASP A 70 0.41 10.03 2.29
N GLN A 71 0.71 10.58 3.48
CA GLN A 71 1.99 11.24 3.73
C GLN A 71 3.19 10.27 3.64
N TRP A 72 2.95 8.97 3.81
CA TRP A 72 3.96 7.92 3.67
C TRP A 72 3.82 7.15 2.35
N ALA A 73 2.87 7.53 1.48
CA ALA A 73 2.68 6.87 0.18
C ALA A 73 3.96 6.92 -0.66
N SER A 74 4.67 8.05 -0.66
CA SER A 74 5.95 8.19 -1.39
C SER A 74 7.04 7.28 -0.82
N ASP A 75 7.19 7.21 0.51
CA ASP A 75 8.21 6.40 1.17
C ASP A 75 7.93 4.90 0.96
N LEU A 76 6.66 4.50 1.11
CA LEU A 76 6.21 3.14 0.82
C LEU A 76 6.35 2.79 -0.66
N HIS A 77 6.03 3.72 -1.56
CA HIS A 77 6.21 3.51 -2.99
C HIS A 77 7.68 3.28 -3.34
N GLN A 78 8.60 4.07 -2.76
CA GLN A 78 10.04 3.85 -2.93
C GLN A 78 10.45 2.46 -2.42
N GLN A 79 10.00 2.05 -1.22
CA GLN A 79 10.27 0.70 -0.71
C GLN A 79 9.71 -0.39 -1.65
N MET A 80 8.52 -0.20 -2.23
CA MET A 80 7.94 -1.16 -3.16
C MET A 80 8.76 -1.33 -4.45
N ILE A 81 9.37 -0.25 -4.94
CA ILE A 81 10.24 -0.27 -6.12
C ILE A 81 11.61 -0.85 -5.78
N ASP A 82 12.23 -0.40 -4.68
CA ASP A 82 13.58 -0.80 -4.27
C ASP A 82 13.69 -2.30 -3.98
N ASP A 83 12.72 -2.84 -3.22
CA ASP A 83 12.65 -4.27 -2.89
C ASP A 83 11.92 -5.12 -3.94
N GLN A 84 11.51 -4.52 -5.07
CA GLN A 84 10.78 -5.16 -6.17
C GLN A 84 9.53 -5.94 -5.73
N TRP A 85 8.81 -5.44 -4.71
CA TRP A 85 7.66 -6.11 -4.12
C TRP A 85 6.53 -6.34 -5.14
N MET A 86 6.30 -5.38 -6.03
CA MET A 86 5.26 -5.49 -7.05
C MET A 86 5.53 -6.63 -8.04
N GLU A 87 6.79 -6.87 -8.40
CA GLU A 87 7.16 -7.95 -9.30
C GLU A 87 6.97 -9.31 -8.62
N LYS A 88 7.41 -9.43 -7.35
CA LYS A 88 7.22 -10.63 -6.52
C LYS A 88 5.73 -11.00 -6.41
N ALA A 89 4.88 -10.03 -6.07
CA ALA A 89 3.45 -10.27 -5.88
C ALA A 89 2.68 -10.56 -7.18
N VAL A 90 3.21 -10.23 -8.36
CA VAL A 90 2.57 -10.53 -9.65
C VAL A 90 3.05 -11.87 -10.24
N THR A 91 4.17 -12.41 -9.75
CA THR A 91 4.76 -13.67 -10.23
C THR A 91 4.22 -14.92 -9.51
N GLU A 92 3.72 -14.80 -8.28
CA GLU A 92 2.97 -15.86 -7.58
C GLU A 92 1.51 -15.97 -8.07
#